data_AF-A0A9P6KE82-F1
#
_entry.id   AF-A0A9P6KE82-F1
#
_cell.length_a   1.000
_cell.length_b   1.000
_cell.length_c   1.000
_cell.angle_alpha   90.00
_cell.angle_beta   90.00
_cell.angle_gamma   90.00
#
_symmetry.space_group_name_H-M   'P 1'
#
loop_
_entity.id
_entity.type
_entity.pdbx_description
1 polymer ?
#
loop_
_entity_poly.entity_id
_entity_poly.type
_entity_poly.pdbx_seq_one_letter_code
_entity_poly.pdbx_strand_id
1 'polypeptide(L)'
;MSFFFNLFSDNATPAERENAAAVKAMIKDRKTVLKAEYKDYEVVYKQELLQADADYKVAQEQAKNNFVRVVAASLNRELDAVERTDEFANSDEKTKNKIHKMRTWIDHESRKCGGEQQQYKSCQEEEKPMLRSPLSSFSDEKHPEGLVA
;
A
#
# COMPACT_ATOMS: atom_id res chain seq x y z
N MET A 1 -17.21 -28.70 18.99
CA MET A 1 -16.69 -28.90 20.36
C MET A 1 -17.03 -30.30 20.91
N SER A 2 -17.42 -31.26 20.05
CA SER A 2 -18.00 -32.54 20.47
C SER A 2 -17.01 -33.71 20.53
N PHE A 3 -15.74 -33.50 20.12
CA PHE A 3 -14.75 -34.58 20.04
C PHE A 3 -14.10 -34.89 21.40
N PHE A 4 -13.74 -33.87 22.19
CA PHE A 4 -13.04 -34.05 23.47
C PHE A 4 -13.94 -34.52 24.62
N PHE A 5 -15.25 -34.24 24.57
CA PHE A 5 -16.20 -34.72 25.57
C PHE A 5 -16.43 -36.24 25.49
N ASN A 6 -16.24 -36.84 24.31
CA ASN A 6 -16.36 -38.29 24.12
C ASN A 6 -15.09 -39.07 24.49
N LEU A 7 -13.96 -38.40 24.70
CA LEU A 7 -12.68 -39.05 25.02
C LEU A 7 -12.58 -39.48 26.49
N PHE A 8 -13.42 -38.94 27.38
CA PHE A 8 -13.38 -39.21 28.82
C PHE A 8 -14.80 -39.35 29.36
N SER A 9 -15.35 -40.56 29.26
CA SER A 9 -16.67 -40.95 29.75
C SER A 9 -16.73 -41.01 31.29
N ASP A 10 -17.94 -41.16 31.86
CA ASP A 10 -18.21 -41.14 33.31
C ASP A 10 -17.47 -42.23 34.13
N ASN A 11 -16.80 -43.19 33.46
CA ASN A 11 -15.97 -44.24 34.07
C ASN A 11 -14.44 -43.98 33.97
N ALA A 12 -14.02 -42.77 33.61
CA ALA A 12 -12.60 -42.43 33.44
C ALA A 12 -11.80 -42.56 34.76
N THR A 13 -10.64 -43.20 34.68
CA THR A 13 -9.65 -43.34 35.74
C THR A 13 -9.09 -41.97 36.17
N PRO A 14 -8.50 -41.85 37.37
CA PRO A 14 -7.88 -40.59 37.82
C PRO A 14 -6.84 -40.03 36.84
N ALA A 15 -6.00 -40.90 36.25
CA ALA A 15 -4.99 -40.51 35.28
C ALA A 15 -5.60 -39.99 33.96
N GLU A 16 -6.69 -40.60 33.50
CA GLU A 16 -7.42 -40.13 32.32
C GLU A 16 -8.07 -38.75 32.56
N ARG A 17 -8.59 -38.50 33.76
CA ARG A 17 -9.13 -37.18 34.14
C ARG A 17 -8.04 -36.10 34.20
N GLU A 18 -6.87 -36.44 34.71
CA GLU A 18 -5.71 -35.55 34.76
C GLU A 18 -5.20 -35.20 33.34
N ASN A 19 -5.05 -36.22 32.48
CA ASN A 19 -4.69 -36.02 31.07
C ASN A 19 -5.74 -35.19 30.33
N ALA A 20 -7.04 -35.41 30.60
CA ALA A 20 -8.12 -34.60 30.02
C ALA A 20 -8.03 -33.13 30.44
N ALA A 21 -7.70 -32.86 31.71
CA ALA A 21 -7.52 -31.51 32.23
C ALA A 21 -6.30 -30.83 31.59
N ALA A 22 -5.18 -31.54 31.43
CA ALA A 22 -3.98 -31.04 30.76
C ALA A 22 -4.25 -30.68 29.30
N VAL A 23 -4.93 -31.54 28.54
CA VAL A 23 -5.31 -31.28 27.15
C VAL A 23 -6.28 -30.08 27.06
N LYS A 24 -7.26 -29.98 27.96
CA LYS A 24 -8.16 -28.80 28.00
C LYS A 24 -7.40 -27.50 28.28
N ALA A 25 -6.40 -27.53 29.17
CA ALA A 25 -5.55 -26.38 29.45
C ALA A 25 -4.73 -25.97 28.21
N MET A 26 -4.06 -26.93 27.56
CA MET A 26 -3.32 -26.69 26.31
C MET A 26 -4.20 -26.08 25.21
N ILE A 27 -5.42 -26.60 25.01
CA ILE A 27 -6.36 -26.06 24.03
C ILE A 27 -6.77 -24.63 24.39
N LYS A 28 -7.01 -24.35 25.67
CA LYS A 28 -7.37 -23.01 26.14
C LYS A 28 -6.24 -22.01 25.92
N ASP A 29 -5.01 -22.41 26.20
CA ASP A 29 -3.83 -21.58 26.01
C ASP A 29 -3.58 -21.32 24.53
N ARG A 30 -3.58 -22.37 23.69
CA ARG A 30 -3.40 -22.20 22.24
C ARG A 30 -4.51 -21.38 21.62
N LYS A 31 -5.76 -21.51 22.08
CA LYS A 31 -6.87 -20.65 21.64
C LYS A 31 -6.62 -19.18 21.96
N THR A 32 -5.98 -18.88 23.09
CA THR A 32 -5.66 -17.50 23.49
C THR A 32 -4.55 -16.94 22.62
N VAL A 33 -3.51 -17.72 22.36
CA VAL A 33 -2.42 -17.33 21.44
C VAL A 33 -2.95 -17.10 20.02
N LEU A 34 -3.77 -18.01 19.48
CA LEU A 34 -4.38 -17.86 18.15
C LEU A 34 -5.24 -16.60 18.03
N LYS A 35 -5.93 -16.20 19.11
CA LYS A 35 -6.71 -14.95 19.12
C LYS A 35 -5.80 -13.71 19.07
N ALA A 36 -4.63 -13.76 19.68
CA ALA A 36 -3.65 -12.68 19.59
C ALA A 36 -3.04 -12.63 18.19
N GLU A 37 -2.53 -13.77 17.69
CA GLU A 37 -1.98 -13.89 16.33
C GLU A 37 -2.96 -13.41 15.25
N TYR A 38 -4.26 -13.75 15.38
CA TYR A 38 -5.28 -13.28 14.44
C TYR A 38 -5.51 -11.77 14.48
N LYS A 39 -5.46 -11.15 15.67
CA LYS A 39 -5.59 -9.69 15.79
C LYS A 39 -4.39 -8.99 15.17
N ASP A 40 -3.19 -9.50 15.41
CA ASP A 40 -1.96 -8.95 14.84
C ASP A 40 -1.99 -9.05 13.31
N TYR A 41 -2.42 -10.20 12.77
CA TYR A 41 -2.66 -10.36 11.34
C TYR A 41 -3.67 -9.34 10.79
N GLU A 42 -4.80 -9.11 11.47
CA GLU A 42 -5.81 -8.14 11.02
C GLU A 42 -5.25 -6.71 10.96
N VAL A 43 -4.39 -6.33 11.89
CA VAL A 43 -3.73 -5.01 11.91
C VAL A 43 -2.74 -4.90 10.76
N VAL A 44 -1.85 -5.88 10.60
CA VAL A 44 -0.84 -5.88 9.53
C VAL A 44 -1.50 -5.86 8.16
N TYR A 45 -2.50 -6.71 7.94
CA TYR A 45 -3.23 -6.77 6.67
C TYR A 45 -3.90 -5.43 6.32
N LYS A 46 -4.53 -4.75 7.28
CA LYS A 46 -5.14 -3.43 7.04
C LYS A 46 -4.08 -2.38 6.69
N GLN A 47 -2.93 -2.40 7.36
CA GLN A 47 -1.83 -1.47 7.06
C GLN A 47 -1.26 -1.73 5.66
N GLU A 48 -1.04 -2.98 5.29
CA GLU A 48 -0.56 -3.36 3.95
C GLU A 48 -1.54 -2.94 2.85
N LEU A 49 -2.85 -3.11 3.07
CA LEU A 49 -3.87 -2.64 2.13
C LEU A 49 -3.85 -1.12 1.95
N LEU A 50 -3.70 -0.36 3.03
CA LEU A 50 -3.62 1.11 2.97
C LEU A 50 -2.37 1.56 2.21
N GLN A 51 -1.23 0.91 2.48
CA GLN A 51 0.01 1.20 1.77
C GLN A 51 -0.11 0.88 0.27
N ALA A 52 -0.70 -0.26 -0.07
CA ALA A 52 -0.91 -0.65 -1.46
C ALA A 52 -1.85 0.33 -2.21
N ASP A 53 -2.91 0.82 -1.57
CA ASP A 53 -3.79 1.84 -2.16
C ASP A 53 -3.06 3.19 -2.38
N ALA A 54 -2.21 3.59 -1.43
CA ALA A 54 -1.39 4.80 -1.55
C ALA A 54 -0.38 4.67 -2.70
N ASP A 55 0.32 3.53 -2.80
CA ASP A 55 1.29 3.26 -3.85
C ASP A 55 0.61 3.21 -5.24
N TYR A 56 -0.58 2.60 -5.32
CA TYR A 56 -1.37 2.59 -6.55
C TYR A 56 -1.74 4.00 -7.02
N LYS A 57 -2.19 4.88 -6.11
CA LYS A 57 -2.52 6.28 -6.44
C LYS A 57 -1.29 7.05 -6.93
N VAL A 58 -0.14 6.86 -6.29
CA VAL A 58 1.12 7.47 -6.71
C VAL A 58 1.51 6.97 -8.11
N ALA A 59 1.47 5.66 -8.34
CA ALA A 59 1.81 5.07 -9.63
C ALA A 59 0.85 5.54 -10.74
N GLN A 60 -0.44 5.65 -10.45
CA GLN A 60 -1.45 6.16 -11.39
C GLN A 60 -1.15 7.61 -11.80
N GLU A 61 -0.86 8.48 -10.83
CA GLU A 61 -0.56 9.89 -11.11
C GLU A 61 0.77 10.03 -11.87
N GLN A 62 1.78 9.23 -11.52
CA GLN A 62 3.04 9.18 -12.28
C GLN A 62 2.83 8.73 -13.72
N ALA A 63 2.02 7.69 -13.95
CA ALA A 63 1.70 7.20 -15.29
C ALA A 63 0.98 8.26 -16.12
N LYS A 64 0.00 8.95 -15.52
CA LYS A 64 -0.72 10.07 -16.15
C LYS A 64 0.21 11.22 -16.52
N ASN A 65 1.07 11.64 -15.60
CA ASN A 65 2.03 12.72 -15.85
C ASN A 65 3.04 12.34 -16.94
N ASN A 66 3.50 11.08 -16.96
CA ASN A 66 4.37 10.60 -18.01
C ASN A 66 3.66 10.57 -19.37
N PHE A 67 2.40 10.13 -19.42
CA PHE A 67 1.60 10.14 -20.64
C PHE A 67 1.44 11.57 -21.19
N VAL A 68 1.04 12.53 -20.35
CA VAL A 68 0.91 13.93 -20.74
C VAL A 68 2.23 14.46 -21.29
N ARG A 69 3.36 14.19 -20.61
CA ARG A 69 4.68 14.62 -21.07
C ARG A 69 5.06 14.05 -22.44
N VAL A 70 4.83 12.75 -22.65
CA VAL A 70 5.15 12.08 -23.92
C VAL A 70 4.27 12.61 -25.05
N VAL A 71 2.96 12.74 -24.82
CA VAL A 71 2.01 13.25 -25.81
C VAL A 71 2.30 14.72 -26.13
N ALA A 72 2.55 15.56 -25.11
CA ALA A 72 2.95 16.95 -25.29
C ALA A 72 4.21 17.08 -26.15
N ALA A 73 5.24 16.27 -25.88
CA ALA A 73 6.46 16.26 -26.67
C ALA A 73 6.20 15.81 -28.13
N SER A 74 5.32 14.83 -28.35
CA SER A 74 4.93 14.40 -29.71
C SER A 74 4.21 15.51 -30.45
N LEU A 75 3.20 16.11 -29.83
CA LEU A 75 2.41 17.19 -30.43
C LEU A 75 3.28 18.41 -30.75
N ASN A 76 4.24 18.77 -29.90
CA ASN A 76 5.18 19.86 -30.19
C ASN A 76 6.03 19.57 -31.44
N ARG A 77 6.50 18.33 -31.64
CA ARG A 77 7.23 17.96 -32.86
C ARG A 77 6.37 18.03 -34.11
N GLU A 78 5.11 17.62 -34.00
CA GLU A 78 4.15 17.71 -35.12
C GLU A 78 3.84 19.16 -35.46
N LEU A 79 3.61 20.02 -34.46
CA LEU A 79 3.40 21.46 -34.67
C LEU A 79 4.64 22.12 -35.27
N ASP A 80 5.85 21.79 -34.80
CA ASP A 80 7.10 22.27 -35.40
C ASP A 80 7.21 21.87 -36.88
N ALA A 81 6.74 20.68 -37.25
CA ALA A 81 6.75 20.22 -38.64
C ALA A 81 5.74 21.01 -39.48
N VAL A 82 4.52 21.22 -38.97
CA VAL A 82 3.48 22.02 -39.64
C VAL A 82 3.93 23.46 -39.83
N GLU A 83 4.57 24.07 -38.84
CA GLU A 83 5.01 25.47 -38.93
C GLU A 83 6.14 25.70 -39.93
N ARG A 84 6.85 24.64 -40.35
CA ARG A 84 7.90 24.70 -41.36
C ARG A 84 7.39 24.56 -42.79
N THR A 85 6.09 24.28 -43.00
CA THR A 85 5.56 24.09 -44.35
C THR A 85 5.15 25.41 -45.01
N ASP A 86 5.22 25.43 -46.33
CA ASP A 86 4.82 26.60 -47.14
C ASP A 86 3.32 26.87 -47.03
N GLU A 87 2.51 25.84 -46.81
CA GLU A 87 1.07 25.98 -46.58
C GLU A 87 0.78 26.74 -45.29
N PHE A 88 1.58 26.53 -44.23
CA PHE A 88 1.43 27.28 -42.99
C PHE A 88 1.90 28.74 -43.14
N ALA A 89 3.02 28.97 -43.84
CA ALA A 89 3.49 30.34 -44.10
C ALA A 89 2.41 31.19 -44.77
N ASN A 90 1.70 30.59 -45.72
CA ASN A 90 0.60 31.19 -46.48
C ASN A 90 -0.78 31.04 -45.82
N SER A 91 -0.87 30.48 -44.60
CA SER A 91 -2.15 30.24 -43.96
C SER A 91 -2.80 31.53 -43.43
N ASP A 92 -4.12 31.49 -43.30
CA ASP A 92 -4.88 32.57 -42.68
C ASP A 92 -4.54 32.77 -41.19
N GLU A 93 -4.86 33.96 -40.68
CA GLU A 93 -4.58 34.36 -39.30
C GLU A 93 -5.34 33.49 -38.27
N LYS A 94 -6.49 32.94 -38.68
CA LYS A 94 -7.30 32.06 -37.83
C LYS A 94 -6.58 30.73 -37.57
N THR A 95 -5.92 30.18 -38.58
CA THR A 95 -5.16 28.93 -38.52
C THR A 95 -3.91 29.11 -37.68
N LYS A 96 -3.17 30.21 -37.89
CA LYS A 96 -2.02 30.59 -37.06
C LYS A 96 -2.40 30.73 -35.59
N ASN A 97 -3.51 31.40 -35.29
CA ASN A 97 -4.02 31.53 -33.93
C ASN A 97 -4.43 30.20 -33.28
N LYS A 98 -4.97 29.24 -34.05
CA LYS A 98 -5.31 27.91 -33.51
C LYS A 98 -4.06 27.12 -33.14
N ILE A 99 -3.05 27.13 -33.99
CA ILE A 99 -1.76 26.46 -33.73
C ILE A 99 -1.07 27.10 -32.52
N HIS A 100 -1.07 28.43 -32.43
CA HIS A 100 -0.55 29.14 -31.26
C HIS A 100 -1.29 28.75 -29.96
N LYS A 101 -2.63 28.74 -29.97
CA LYS A 101 -3.43 28.30 -28.81
C LYS A 101 -3.13 26.84 -28.42
N MET A 102 -2.89 25.97 -29.39
CA MET A 102 -2.51 24.58 -29.14
C MET A 102 -1.14 24.51 -28.43
N ARG A 103 -0.13 25.26 -28.89
CA ARG A 103 1.16 25.37 -28.18
C ARG A 103 1.00 25.87 -26.75
N THR A 104 0.22 26.95 -26.55
CA THR A 104 -0.03 27.49 -25.21
C THR A 104 -0.67 26.46 -24.29
N TRP A 105 -1.63 25.67 -24.80
CA TRP A 105 -2.25 24.59 -24.04
C TRP A 105 -1.26 23.48 -23.70
N ILE A 106 -0.44 23.04 -24.67
CA ILE A 106 0.59 22.01 -24.46
C ILE A 106 1.60 22.47 -23.38
N ASP A 107 2.06 23.72 -23.45
CA ASP A 107 3.00 24.28 -22.47
C ASP A 107 2.37 24.38 -21.08
N HIS A 108 1.09 24.75 -20.99
CA HIS A 108 0.36 24.85 -19.74
C HIS A 108 0.17 23.48 -19.07
N GLU A 109 -0.25 22.46 -19.83
CA GLU A 109 -0.42 21.10 -19.30
C GLU A 109 0.91 20.45 -18.95
N SER A 110 1.97 20.71 -19.73
CA SER A 110 3.32 20.23 -19.42
C SER A 110 3.88 20.82 -18.13
N ARG A 111 3.60 22.10 -17.84
CA ARG A 111 4.04 22.76 -16.59
C ARG A 111 3.28 22.25 -15.36
N LYS A 112 1.99 21.94 -15.49
CA LYS A 112 1.21 21.30 -14.41
C LYS A 112 1.77 19.92 -14.04
N CYS A 113 2.25 19.17 -15.02
CA CYS A 113 2.84 17.85 -14.81
C CYS A 113 4.31 17.90 -14.36
N GLY A 114 4.95 19.07 -14.34
CA GLY A 114 6.36 19.26 -13.95
C GLY A 114 6.57 19.89 -12.57
N GLY A 115 5.49 20.15 -11.82
CA GLY A 115 5.56 20.75 -10.48
C GLY A 115 5.87 19.71 -9.40
N GLU A 116 7.12 19.67 -8.96
CA GLU A 116 7.51 19.06 -7.70
C GLU A 116 6.71 19.70 -6.52
N GLN A 117 6.22 18.85 -5.60
CA GLN A 117 5.88 19.14 -4.18
C GLN A 117 4.56 19.81 -3.75
N GLN A 118 3.59 20.18 -4.61
CA GLN A 118 2.34 20.80 -4.10
C GLN A 118 1.16 19.85 -3.80
N GLN A 119 1.37 18.53 -3.76
CA GLN A 119 0.29 17.57 -3.46
C GLN A 119 0.62 16.63 -2.28
N TYR A 120 1.17 17.18 -1.21
CA TYR A 120 1.15 16.53 0.13
C TYR A 120 0.36 17.34 1.17
N LYS A 121 -0.52 18.26 0.72
CA LYS A 121 -1.38 19.05 1.63
C LYS A 121 -2.87 18.73 1.59
N SER A 122 -3.37 17.99 0.59
CA SER A 122 -4.78 17.59 0.56
C SER A 122 -5.09 16.24 1.20
N CYS A 123 -4.07 15.55 1.75
CA CYS A 123 -4.25 14.31 2.53
C CYS A 123 -4.00 14.51 4.04
N GLN A 124 -3.86 15.76 4.50
CA GLN A 124 -3.63 16.09 5.92
C GLN A 124 -4.90 16.45 6.70
N GLU A 125 -6.08 16.03 6.24
CA GLU A 125 -7.26 16.07 7.12
C GLU A 125 -7.36 14.75 7.90
N GLU A 126 -6.90 14.85 9.14
CA GLU A 126 -7.15 13.97 10.29
C GLU A 126 -6.48 12.59 10.35
N GLU A 127 -5.14 12.56 10.47
CA GLU A 127 -4.50 11.49 11.25
C GLU A 127 -4.07 12.04 12.62
N LYS A 128 -4.84 11.68 13.65
CA LYS A 128 -4.41 11.75 15.04
C LYS A 128 -3.05 11.04 15.18
N PRO A 129 -2.11 11.56 15.98
CA PRO A 129 -0.82 10.91 16.18
C PRO A 129 -1.02 9.65 17.03
N MET A 130 -1.20 8.48 16.40
CA MET A 130 -1.04 7.21 17.09
C MET A 130 0.42 6.78 17.03
N LEU A 131 1.11 7.16 18.10
CA LEU A 131 2.13 6.37 18.79
C LEU A 131 3.04 5.55 17.88
N ARG A 132 4.19 6.14 17.54
CA ARG A 132 5.42 5.36 17.44
C ARG A 132 5.52 4.44 18.67
N SER A 133 5.62 3.13 18.44
CA SER A 133 6.20 2.22 19.42
C SER A 133 7.09 1.18 18.72
N PRO A 134 8.17 0.76 19.40
CA PRO A 134 9.40 0.34 18.76
C PRO A 134 9.42 -1.19 18.56
N LEU A 135 9.62 -1.63 17.32
CA LEU A 135 9.99 -3.01 17.02
C LEU A 135 11.48 -3.07 16.60
N SER A 136 12.33 -2.35 17.32
CA SER A 136 13.79 -2.35 17.11
C SER A 136 14.58 -2.99 18.25
N SER A 137 13.99 -3.92 19.01
CA SER A 137 14.72 -4.64 20.06
C SER A 137 14.02 -5.93 20.51
N PHE A 138 13.99 -6.95 19.67
CA PHE A 138 13.93 -8.35 20.12
C PHE A 138 14.67 -9.24 19.12
N SER A 139 15.99 -9.09 19.11
CA SER A 139 16.93 -10.11 18.65
C SER A 139 18.20 -9.91 19.47
N ASP A 140 18.26 -10.60 20.61
CA ASP A 140 19.51 -11.04 21.18
C ASP A 140 19.26 -12.43 21.77
N GLU A 141 19.88 -13.41 21.12
CA GLU A 141 20.05 -14.77 21.61
C GLU A 141 20.62 -14.77 23.03
N LYS A 142 20.02 -15.56 23.91
CA LYS A 142 20.77 -16.30 24.95
C LYS A 142 20.07 -17.61 25.23
N HIS A 143 20.54 -18.66 24.57
CA HIS A 143 20.53 -20.01 25.14
C HIS A 143 21.31 -19.99 26.46
N PRO A 144 20.86 -20.74 27.48
CA PRO A 144 21.79 -21.42 28.36
C PRO A 144 21.62 -22.94 28.20
N GLU A 145 22.72 -23.54 27.78
CA GLU A 145 23.03 -24.96 27.89
C GLU A 145 22.98 -25.41 29.37
N GLY A 146 22.54 -26.66 29.57
CA GLY A 146 23.13 -27.58 30.54
C GLY A 146 22.98 -27.27 32.04
N LEU A 147 22.20 -28.11 32.73
CA LEU A 147 22.63 -28.62 34.04
C LEU A 147 22.25 -30.10 34.15
N VAL A 148 23.25 -30.95 33.91
CA VAL A 148 23.34 -32.30 34.43
C VAL A 148 24.27 -32.22 35.63
N ALA A 149 23.75 -32.50 36.82
CA ALA A 149 24.43 -33.14 37.95
C ALA A 149 23.35 -33.60 38.94
#